data_AF-A0A951KFL1-F1
#
_entry.id   AF-A0A951KFL1-F1
#
_cell.length_a   1.000
_cell.length_b   1.000
_cell.length_c   1.000
_cell.angle_alpha   90.00
_cell.angle_beta   90.00
_cell.angle_gamma   90.00
#
_symmetry.space_group_name_H-M   'P 1'
#
loop_
_entity.id
_entity.type
_entity.pdbx_description
1 polymer ?
#
loop_
_entity_poly.entity_id
_entity_poly.type
_entity_poly.pdbx_seq_one_letter_code
_entity_poly.pdbx_strand_id
1 'polypeptide(L)' 'MAGFGYTETAPGKTAGSRRRFVHPDREPIILHKPHPGNELKAYQVTQIVAYLKEEGLA' A
#
# COMPACT_ATOMS: atom_id res chain seq x y z
N MET A 1 6.94 2.30 2.81
CA MET A 1 7.05 1.15 1.87
C MET A 1 8.48 0.96 1.39
N ALA A 2 9.17 1.98 0.85
CA ALA A 2 10.57 1.86 0.44
C ALA A 2 11.52 1.36 1.54
N GLY A 3 11.32 1.81 2.79
CA GLY A 3 12.07 1.31 3.96
C GLY A 3 11.83 -0.17 4.32
N PHE A 4 10.82 -0.81 3.70
CA PHE A 4 10.50 -2.24 3.84
C PHE A 4 10.84 -3.05 2.58
N GLY A 5 11.62 -2.48 1.64
CA GLY A 5 12.01 -3.15 0.39
C GLY A 5 10.95 -3.13 -0.73
N TYR A 6 9.81 -2.45 -0.52
CA TYR A 6 8.76 -2.35 -1.53
C TYR A 6 9.01 -1.18 -2.50
N THR A 7 8.82 -1.42 -3.79
CA THR A 7 8.86 -0.40 -4.85
C THR A 7 7.45 -0.02 -5.27
N GLU A 8 7.18 1.28 -5.42
CA GLU A 8 5.89 1.76 -5.91
C GLU A 8 5.78 1.60 -7.44
N THR A 9 4.64 1.11 -7.90
CA THR A 9 4.26 0.96 -9.31
C THR A 9 2.90 1.61 -9.54
N ALA A 10 2.81 2.49 -10.54
CA ALA A 10 1.55 3.09 -10.98
C ALA A 10 0.99 2.26 -12.16
N PRO A 11 -0.22 1.68 -12.09
CA PRO A 11 -0.78 0.91 -13.20
C PRO A 11 -1.30 1.83 -14.32
N GLY A 12 -0.42 2.44 -15.10
CA GLY A 12 -0.79 3.19 -16.32
C GLY A 12 -1.72 4.40 -16.12
N LYS A 13 -2.02 5.11 -17.23
CA LYS A 13 -2.80 6.37 -17.23
C LYS A 13 -4.26 6.22 -16.77
N THR A 14 -4.80 5.01 -16.65
CA THR A 14 -6.22 4.74 -16.32
C THR A 14 -6.47 4.20 -14.91
N ALA A 15 -5.44 3.88 -14.11
CA ALA A 15 -5.65 3.27 -12.78
C ALA A 15 -6.15 4.23 -11.69
N GLY A 16 -6.38 5.51 -12.02
CA GLY A 16 -6.94 6.49 -11.10
C GLY A 16 -6.10 6.66 -9.83
N SER A 17 -6.76 6.66 -8.67
CA SER A 17 -6.14 6.85 -7.35
C SER A 17 -5.35 5.64 -6.84
N ARG A 18 -5.32 4.52 -7.54
CA ARG A 18 -4.71 3.28 -7.04
C ARG A 18 -3.18 3.35 -7.06
N ARG A 19 -2.54 3.10 -5.92
CA ARG A 19 -1.10 2.94 -5.72
C ARG A 19 -0.81 1.45 -5.49
N ARG A 20 0.13 0.86 -6.20
CA ARG A 20 0.54 -0.54 -5.98
C ARG A 20 1.99 -0.57 -5.53
N PHE A 21 2.28 -1.28 -4.45
CA PHE A 21 3.64 -1.51 -3.96
C PHE A 21 3.98 -2.98 -4.17
N VAL A 22 5.14 -3.25 -4.78
CA VAL A 22 5.61 -4.60 -5.10
C VAL A 22 6.92 -4.89 -4.37
N HIS A 23 7.08 -6.12 -3.90
CA HIS A 23 8.29 -6.65 -3.29
C HIS A 23 8.70 -7.94 -4.03
N PRO A 24 10.00 -8.25 -4.20
CA PRO A 24 10.42 -9.46 -4.90
C PRO A 24 9.91 -10.75 -4.25
N ASP A 25 9.93 -10.80 -2.92
CA ASP A 25 9.63 -12.03 -2.16
C ASP A 25 8.30 -12.00 -1.39
N ARG A 26 7.48 -10.95 -1.53
CA ARG A 26 6.27 -10.74 -0.72
C ARG A 26 5.09 -10.29 -1.57
N GLU A 27 3.88 -10.50 -1.06
CA GLU A 27 2.67 -10.11 -1.77
C GLU A 27 2.58 -8.59 -2.02
N PRO A 28 2.01 -8.17 -3.16
CA PRO A 28 1.89 -6.77 -3.50
C PRO A 28 0.82 -6.05 -2.66
N ILE A 29 1.18 -4.91 -2.06
CA ILE A 29 0.25 -4.07 -1.31
C ILE A 29 -0.43 -3.10 -2.25
N ILE A 30 -1.76 -3.08 -2.25
CA ILE A 30 -2.55 -2.18 -3.08
C ILE A 30 -3.27 -1.18 -2.17
N LEU A 31 -2.97 0.10 -2.35
CA LEU A 31 -3.63 1.19 -1.65
C LEU A 31 -4.44 2.03 -2.62
N HIS A 32 -5.56 2.57 -2.16
CA HIS A 32 -6.28 3.62 -2.87
C HIS A 32 -5.89 4.97 -2.27
N LYS A 33 -5.60 5.99 -3.10
CA LYS A 33 -5.63 7.36 -2.57
C LYS A 33 -7.04 7.60 -2.03
N PRO A 34 -7.17 8.22 -0.85
CA PRO A 34 -8.47 8.52 -0.31
C PRO A 34 -9.25 9.40 -1.29
N HIS A 35 -10.49 9.00 -1.56
CA HIS A 35 -11.48 9.82 -2.28
C HIS A 35 -11.92 10.97 -1.36
N PRO A 36 -12.30 12.13 -1.92
CA PRO A 36 -11.89 13.48 -1.49
C PRO A 36 -11.77 13.71 0.02
N GLY A 37 -10.62 14.30 0.39
CA GLY A 37 -10.08 14.35 1.75
C GLY A 37 -8.78 13.55 1.74
N ASN A 38 -7.63 14.20 1.81
CA ASN A 38 -6.30 13.60 1.58
C ASN A 38 -5.87 12.61 2.70
N GLU A 39 -6.82 12.07 3.46
CA GLU A 39 -6.64 11.31 4.70
C GLU A 39 -7.08 9.86 4.51
N LEU A 40 -6.21 8.92 4.91
CA LEU A 40 -6.55 7.49 4.92
C LEU A 40 -7.61 7.22 5.99
N LYS A 41 -8.59 6.36 5.67
CA LYS A 41 -9.54 5.88 6.68
C LYS A 41 -8.82 5.01 7.70
N ALA A 42 -9.18 5.14 8.98
CA ALA A 42 -8.51 4.42 10.08
C ALA A 42 -8.39 2.91 9.86
N TYR A 43 -9.43 2.26 9.31
CA TYR A 43 -9.39 0.82 9.03
C TYR A 43 -8.30 0.43 8.01
N GLN A 44 -7.97 1.31 7.05
CA GLN A 44 -6.93 1.04 6.07
C GLN A 44 -5.55 1.07 6.73
N VAL A 45 -5.35 1.99 7.68
CA VAL A 45 -4.12 2.03 8.49
C VAL A 45 -4.01 0.75 9.33
N THR A 46 -5.09 0.34 9.99
CA THR A 46 -5.12 -0.91 10.79
C THR A 46 -4.80 -2.13 9.93
N GLN A 47 -5.34 -2.23 8.71
CA GLN A 47 -5.05 -3.33 7.79
C GLN A 47 -3.57 -3.37 7.37
N ILE A 48 -2.98 -2.21 7.06
CA ILE A 48 -1.55 -2.13 6.71
C ILE A 48 -0.69 -2.56 7.89
N VAL A 49 -1.00 -2.11 9.12
CA VAL A 49 -0.24 -2.48 10.32
C VAL A 49 -0.36 -3.98 10.61
N ALA A 50 -1.55 -4.56 10.48
CA ALA A 50 -1.74 -6.01 10.68
C ALA A 50 -0.91 -6.82 9.67
N TYR A 51 -0.99 -6.47 8.39
CA TYR A 51 -0.21 -7.12 7.33
C TYR A 51 1.30 -7.03 7.59
N LEU A 52 1.82 -5.86 7.97
CA LEU A 52 3.25 -5.69 8.25
C LEU A 52 3.72 -6.53 9.45
N LYS A 53 2.86 -6.72 10.47
CA LYS A 53 3.18 -7.58 11.62
C LYS A 53 3.19 -9.05 11.27
N GLU A 54 2.22 -9.52 10.48
CA GLU A 54 2.19 -10.91 9.99
C GLU A 54 3.45 -11.23 9.17
N GLU A 55 3.92 -10.26 8.41
CA GLU A 55 5.11 -10.32 7.57
C GLU A 55 6.45 -10.12 8.35
N GLY A 56 6.40 -9.90 9.67
CA GLY A 56 7.57 -9.66 10.52
C GLY A 56 8.34 -8.38 10.19
N LEU A 57 7.67 -7.39 9.60
CA LEU A 57 8.24 -6.12 9.15
C LEU A 57 8.01 -4.96 10.12
N ALA A 58 7.13 -5.13 11.13
CA ALA A 58 6.73 -4.09 12.07
C ALA A 58 6.49 -4.63 13.48
#